data_AF-A0A4Q4WQ15-F1
#
_entry.id   AF-A0A4Q4WQ15-F1
#
_cell.length_a   1.000
_cell.length_b   1.000
_cell.length_c   1.000
_cell.angle_alpha   90.00
_cell.angle_beta   90.00
_cell.angle_gamma   90.00
#
_symmetry.space_group_name_H-M   'P 1'
#
loop_
_entity.id
_entity.type
_entity.pdbx_description
1 polymer ?
#
loop_
_entity_poly.entity_id
_entity_poly.type
_entity_poly.pdbx_seq_one_letter_code
_entity_poly.pdbx_strand_id
1 'polypeptide(L)'
;MATVSFASQDNETFLVVGTGKDMIVNPRQFSAGFIHVYRFRDDGREIEFIHKTKVEEPPMALIQFQGRLLAGIGKTLRAYDLGLRQLLRKAQAEVAPQLIVSIQTQGSRIIVGDVQQSVTYVVYKYESNKLIPFADDSVARWTNCTAMVDYESVAGGDKFGNVWIVRCPQKASEEADEDAVGAHLQHAREYLHGTSHRVSLMTHFYTQDVPTSITKTNLVVGGQDVLLWSGVQGTVGVFIPFVSREDVDFFQSLESHMRTEDPPLAGRDHLMYRSYYVPVKGVIDGDLCERFTLLPTDKKQMIAGDLDRSVREIERKISDLRTRSAF
;
A
#
# COMPACT_ATOMS: atom_id res chain seq x y z
N MET A 1 -1.70 13.98 -7.81
CA MET A 1 -2.50 14.19 -9.05
C MET A 1 -3.22 12.89 -9.39
N ALA A 2 -4.29 12.92 -10.16
CA ALA A 2 -5.00 11.73 -10.63
C ALA A 2 -5.69 12.00 -11.98
N THR A 3 -5.87 10.96 -12.79
CA THR A 3 -6.80 10.97 -13.93
C THR A 3 -8.16 10.45 -13.48
N VAL A 4 -9.23 11.20 -13.75
CA VAL A 4 -10.58 10.89 -13.26
C VAL A 4 -11.59 11.00 -14.38
N SER A 5 -12.30 9.92 -14.67
CA SER A 5 -13.51 9.88 -15.49
C SER A 5 -14.74 10.23 -14.66
N PHE A 6 -15.48 11.25 -15.10
CA PHE A 6 -16.70 11.70 -14.44
C PHE A 6 -17.94 11.18 -15.16
N ALA A 7 -18.79 10.43 -14.45
CA ALA A 7 -20.05 9.93 -15.01
C ALA A 7 -21.02 11.05 -15.41
N SER A 8 -20.92 12.21 -14.76
CA SER A 8 -21.70 13.41 -15.10
C SER A 8 -21.29 14.08 -16.41
N GLN A 9 -20.16 13.69 -17.00
CA GLN A 9 -19.62 14.19 -18.27
C GLN A 9 -19.46 13.05 -19.29
N ASP A 10 -20.43 12.15 -19.36
CA ASP A 10 -20.40 11.00 -20.28
C ASP A 10 -19.13 10.11 -20.14
N ASN A 11 -18.60 10.03 -18.91
CA ASN A 11 -17.35 9.36 -18.56
C ASN A 11 -16.08 9.94 -19.20
N GLU A 12 -16.10 11.20 -19.64
CA GLU A 12 -14.91 11.93 -20.08
C GLU A 12 -13.85 11.96 -18.96
N THR A 13 -12.59 11.70 -19.32
CA THR A 13 -11.44 11.68 -18.40
C THR A 13 -10.78 13.05 -18.31
N PHE A 14 -10.55 13.51 -17.08
CA PHE A 14 -9.89 14.78 -16.76
C PHE A 14 -8.63 14.54 -15.93
N LEU A 15 -7.67 15.46 -16.03
CA LEU A 15 -6.54 15.54 -15.11
C LEU A 15 -6.93 16.40 -13.90
N VAL A 16 -6.79 15.83 -12.71
CA VAL A 16 -7.06 16.49 -11.43
C VAL A 16 -5.77 16.67 -10.65
N VAL A 17 -5.46 17.92 -10.28
CA VAL A 17 -4.22 18.28 -9.59
C VAL A 17 -4.53 19.00 -8.28
N GLY A 18 -4.06 18.41 -7.19
CA GLY A 18 -4.08 19.01 -5.86
C GLY A 18 -2.90 19.95 -5.66
N THR A 19 -3.13 21.12 -5.06
CA THR A 19 -2.10 22.12 -4.79
C THR A 19 -2.28 22.75 -3.40
N GLY A 20 -1.17 23.19 -2.80
CA GLY A 20 -1.14 23.99 -1.57
C GLY A 20 -0.52 25.36 -1.84
N LYS A 21 -0.96 26.37 -1.11
CA LYS A 21 -0.43 27.74 -1.19
C LYS A 21 0.31 28.11 0.10
N ASP A 22 1.46 28.76 -0.06
CA ASP A 22 2.33 29.23 1.04
C ASP A 22 2.68 28.11 2.02
N MET A 23 3.05 26.95 1.47
CA MET A 23 3.36 25.74 2.24
C MET A 23 4.64 25.94 3.07
N ILE A 24 4.51 25.79 4.38
CA ILE A 24 5.64 25.59 5.31
C ILE A 24 5.55 24.15 5.79
N VAL A 25 6.65 23.40 5.65
CA VAL A 25 6.65 21.96 5.96
C VAL A 25 6.72 21.71 7.47
N ASN A 26 7.56 22.47 8.19
CA ASN A 26 7.76 22.27 9.62
C ASN A 26 7.92 23.62 10.38
N PRO A 27 7.02 23.93 11.33
CA PRO A 27 5.73 23.27 11.56
C PRO A 27 4.84 23.38 10.32
N ARG A 28 3.96 22.39 10.08
CA ARG A 28 3.08 22.37 8.91
C ARG A 28 2.14 23.59 8.93
N GLN A 29 2.29 24.50 7.97
CA GLN A 29 1.42 25.66 7.77
C GLN A 29 1.13 25.86 6.28
N PHE A 30 0.01 26.51 5.97
CA PHE A 30 -0.43 26.83 4.62
C PHE A 30 -1.50 27.92 4.69
N SER A 31 -1.70 28.64 3.59
CA SER A 31 -2.74 29.67 3.50
C SER A 31 -4.02 29.18 2.82
N ALA A 32 -3.93 28.21 1.91
CA ALA A 32 -5.06 27.58 1.24
C ALA A 32 -4.66 26.28 0.52
N GLY A 33 -5.63 25.39 0.29
CA GLY A 33 -5.51 24.31 -0.69
C GLY A 33 -6.38 24.56 -1.92
N PHE A 34 -6.04 23.95 -3.05
CA PHE A 34 -6.87 23.97 -4.25
C PHE A 34 -6.85 22.65 -5.01
N ILE A 35 -7.95 22.36 -5.70
CA ILE A 35 -8.05 21.29 -6.69
C ILE A 35 -8.28 21.92 -8.06
N HIS A 36 -7.32 21.72 -8.95
CA HIS A 36 -7.38 22.15 -10.35
C HIS A 36 -7.90 21.00 -11.20
N VAL A 37 -8.75 21.33 -12.17
CA VAL A 37 -9.25 20.38 -13.17
C VAL A 37 -8.82 20.84 -14.54
N TYR A 38 -8.25 19.92 -15.30
CA TYR A 38 -7.83 20.12 -16.69
C TYR A 38 -8.48 19.06 -17.58
N ARG A 39 -8.84 19.46 -18.79
CA ARG A 39 -9.32 18.58 -19.86
C ARG A 39 -8.16 18.21 -20.77
N PHE A 40 -8.07 16.95 -21.18
CA PHE A 40 -7.11 16.53 -22.19
C PHE A 40 -7.57 16.98 -23.58
N ARG A 41 -6.63 17.47 -24.39
CA ARG A 41 -6.80 17.81 -25.81
C ARG A 41 -5.74 17.08 -26.63
N ASP A 42 -5.99 16.94 -27.92
CA ASP A 42 -5.07 16.33 -28.89
C ASP A 42 -4.48 14.99 -28.40
N ASP A 43 -5.36 14.07 -28.00
CA ASP A 43 -5.01 12.75 -27.47
C ASP A 43 -4.05 12.80 -26.27
N GLY A 44 -4.19 13.82 -25.42
CA GLY A 44 -3.42 13.99 -24.19
C GLY A 44 -2.11 14.76 -24.37
N ARG A 45 -1.82 15.29 -25.56
CA ARG A 45 -0.64 16.14 -25.81
C ARG A 45 -0.77 17.53 -25.23
N GLU A 46 -2.00 17.99 -25.05
CA GLU A 46 -2.32 19.29 -24.46
C GLU A 46 -3.29 19.15 -23.29
N ILE A 47 -3.19 20.09 -22.35
CA ILE A 47 -4.12 20.19 -21.21
C ILE A 47 -4.75 21.58 -21.19
N GLU A 48 -6.08 21.62 -21.18
CA GLU A 48 -6.86 22.84 -21.10
C GLU A 48 -7.36 23.03 -19.67
N PHE A 49 -7.08 24.19 -19.06
CA PHE A 49 -7.58 24.51 -17.74
C PHE A 49 -9.09 24.74 -17.74
N ILE A 50 -9.82 24.05 -16.87
CA ILE A 50 -11.27 24.19 -16.73
C ILE A 50 -11.62 25.12 -15.58
N HIS A 51 -11.29 24.73 -14.35
CA HIS A 51 -11.53 25.56 -13.17
C HIS A 51 -10.63 25.16 -12.00
N LYS A 52 -10.63 26.00 -10.97
CA LYS A 52 -9.89 25.83 -9.72
C LYS A 52 -10.84 25.92 -8.54
N THR A 53 -10.94 24.85 -7.76
CA THR A 53 -11.79 24.79 -6.56
C THR A 53 -10.94 25.01 -5.32
N LYS A 54 -11.27 26.01 -4.50
CA LYS A 54 -10.60 26.24 -3.20
C LYS A 54 -11.09 25.22 -2.18
N VAL A 55 -10.16 24.68 -1.39
CA VAL A 55 -10.43 23.75 -0.28
C VAL A 55 -9.70 24.23 0.98
N GLU A 56 -10.11 23.69 2.12
CA GLU A 56 -9.69 24.14 3.45
C GLU A 56 -8.21 23.81 3.72
N GLU A 57 -7.75 22.65 3.27
CA GLU A 57 -6.35 22.20 3.37
C GLU A 57 -5.82 21.71 2.02
N PRO A 58 -4.48 21.68 1.82
CA PRO A 58 -3.88 21.04 0.66
C PRO A 58 -4.34 19.57 0.53
N PRO A 59 -4.94 19.17 -0.60
CA PRO A 59 -5.31 17.79 -0.85
C PRO A 59 -4.06 16.96 -1.10
N MET A 60 -3.84 15.95 -0.25
CA MET A 60 -2.63 15.13 -0.27
C MET A 60 -2.81 13.83 -1.06
N ALA A 61 -4.04 13.37 -1.24
CA ALA A 61 -4.38 12.17 -2.01
C ALA A 61 -5.60 12.42 -2.90
N LEU A 62 -5.56 11.92 -4.13
CA LEU A 62 -6.63 12.02 -5.12
C LEU A 62 -6.74 10.68 -5.86
N ILE A 63 -7.95 10.16 -6.06
CA ILE A 63 -8.16 8.92 -6.82
C ILE A 63 -9.53 8.93 -7.52
N GLN A 64 -9.61 8.24 -8.65
CA GLN A 64 -10.87 7.88 -9.29
C GLN A 64 -11.70 6.99 -8.36
N PHE A 65 -13.01 7.26 -8.29
CA PHE A 65 -13.94 6.42 -7.56
C PHE A 65 -15.32 6.47 -8.22
N GLN A 66 -15.71 5.39 -8.91
CA GLN A 66 -17.09 5.17 -9.37
C GLN A 66 -17.70 6.38 -10.12
N GLY A 67 -17.01 6.86 -11.17
CA GLY A 67 -17.45 8.03 -11.94
C GLY A 67 -17.33 9.38 -11.22
N ARG A 68 -16.60 9.44 -10.09
CA ARG A 68 -16.37 10.62 -9.25
C ARG A 68 -14.90 10.71 -8.82
N LEU A 69 -14.53 11.82 -8.20
CA LEU A 69 -13.24 12.01 -7.54
C LEU A 69 -13.37 11.74 -6.04
N LEU A 70 -12.45 10.97 -5.46
CA LEU A 70 -12.16 11.01 -4.02
C LEU A 70 -10.93 11.86 -3.75
N ALA A 71 -11.01 12.72 -2.73
CA ALA A 71 -9.93 13.58 -2.29
C ALA A 71 -9.72 13.46 -0.77
N GLY A 72 -8.46 13.32 -0.36
CA GLY A 72 -8.02 13.37 1.03
C GLY A 72 -7.55 14.78 1.37
N ILE A 73 -8.30 15.48 2.22
CA ILE A 73 -8.08 16.87 2.61
C ILE A 73 -7.98 16.92 4.14
N GLY A 74 -6.77 17.07 4.68
CA GLY A 74 -6.55 16.94 6.12
C GLY A 74 -6.97 15.55 6.61
N LYS A 75 -7.89 15.51 7.57
CA LYS A 75 -8.51 14.28 8.11
C LYS A 75 -9.74 13.79 7.33
N THR A 76 -10.22 14.61 6.39
CA THR A 76 -11.49 14.40 5.71
C THR A 76 -11.29 13.72 4.37
N LEU A 77 -11.97 12.59 4.17
CA LEU A 77 -12.17 11.99 2.86
C LEU A 77 -13.43 12.58 2.25
N ARG A 78 -13.33 13.09 1.01
CA ARG A 78 -14.42 13.82 0.35
C ARG A 78 -14.62 13.31 -1.08
N ALA A 79 -15.86 12.98 -1.41
CA ALA A 79 -16.28 12.65 -2.77
C ALA A 79 -16.75 13.92 -3.50
N TYR A 80 -16.28 14.11 -4.72
CA TYR A 80 -16.60 15.23 -5.59
C TYR A 80 -17.12 14.76 -6.94
N ASP A 81 -18.03 15.53 -7.48
CA ASP A 81 -18.45 15.45 -8.88
C ASP A 81 -18.03 16.72 -9.62
N LEU A 82 -17.93 16.65 -10.94
CA LEU A 82 -17.50 17.77 -11.77
C LEU A 82 -18.67 18.74 -12.00
N GLY A 83 -18.45 20.01 -11.67
CA GLY A 83 -19.39 21.10 -11.95
C GLY A 83 -18.80 22.12 -12.91
N LEU A 84 -19.63 23.01 -13.45
CA LEU A 84 -19.20 23.97 -14.47
C LEU A 84 -18.14 24.97 -14.00
N ARG A 85 -18.14 25.33 -12.71
CA ARG A 85 -17.25 26.37 -12.15
C ARG A 85 -16.39 25.89 -10.99
N GLN A 86 -16.74 24.76 -10.39
CA GLN A 86 -16.09 24.18 -9.24
C GLN A 86 -16.50 22.71 -9.09
N LEU A 87 -15.71 21.94 -8.37
CA LEU A 87 -16.09 20.61 -7.93
C LEU A 87 -17.23 20.69 -6.90
N LEU A 88 -18.22 19.81 -7.05
CA LEU A 88 -19.40 19.77 -6.19
C LEU A 88 -19.24 18.64 -5.18
N ARG A 89 -19.15 18.98 -3.89
CA ARG A 89 -19.07 17.98 -2.81
C ARG A 89 -20.35 17.13 -2.80
N LYS A 90 -20.19 15.80 -2.87
CA LYS A 90 -21.28 14.84 -2.79
C LYS A 90 -21.35 14.14 -1.43
N ALA A 91 -20.22 13.71 -0.90
CA ALA A 91 -20.13 13.07 0.41
C ALA A 91 -18.83 13.46 1.10
N GLN A 92 -18.81 13.44 2.43
CA GLN A 92 -17.57 13.57 3.21
C GLN A 92 -17.69 12.88 4.56
N ALA A 93 -16.55 12.44 5.10
CA ALA A 93 -16.43 12.00 6.48
C ALA A 93 -14.99 12.26 6.97
N GLU A 94 -14.84 12.52 8.27
CA GLU A 94 -13.54 12.41 8.92
C GLU A 94 -13.23 10.93 9.13
N VAL A 95 -12.12 10.48 8.55
CA VAL A 95 -11.77 9.05 8.49
C VAL A 95 -10.32 8.76 8.83
N ALA A 96 -9.50 9.81 8.99
CA ALA A 96 -8.10 9.69 9.36
C ALA A 96 -7.83 10.44 10.67
N PRO A 97 -7.04 9.88 11.59
CA PRO A 97 -6.73 10.54 12.87
C PRO A 97 -5.96 11.87 12.72
N GLN A 98 -5.09 12.01 11.71
CA GLN A 98 -4.20 13.16 11.57
C GLN A 98 -4.18 13.78 10.18
N LEU A 99 -3.79 13.04 9.14
CA LEU A 99 -3.65 13.55 7.79
C LEU A 99 -3.67 12.40 6.79
N ILE A 100 -4.59 12.44 5.84
CA ILE A 100 -4.65 11.49 4.74
C ILE A 100 -3.45 11.73 3.82
N VAL A 101 -2.71 10.68 3.49
CA VAL A 101 -1.53 10.72 2.59
C VAL A 101 -1.66 9.78 1.39
N SER A 102 -2.52 8.76 1.47
CA SER A 102 -2.82 7.88 0.35
C SER A 102 -4.28 7.43 0.37
N ILE A 103 -4.82 7.11 -0.80
CA ILE A 103 -6.16 6.52 -0.96
C ILE A 103 -6.05 5.40 -1.99
N GLN A 104 -6.62 4.23 -1.69
CA GLN A 104 -6.83 3.13 -2.62
C GLN A 104 -8.31 2.75 -2.61
N THR A 105 -8.81 2.12 -3.67
CA THR A 105 -10.20 1.69 -3.70
C THR A 105 -10.42 0.47 -4.59
N GLN A 106 -11.36 -0.38 -4.18
CA GLN A 106 -11.88 -1.50 -4.96
C GLN A 106 -13.37 -1.65 -4.63
N GLY A 107 -14.23 -1.60 -5.66
CA GLY A 107 -15.67 -1.59 -5.45
C GLY A 107 -16.10 -0.43 -4.55
N SER A 108 -16.85 -0.71 -3.47
CA SER A 108 -17.30 0.27 -2.47
C SER A 108 -16.31 0.49 -1.33
N ARG A 109 -15.22 -0.26 -1.31
CA ARG A 109 -14.21 -0.19 -0.26
C ARG A 109 -13.14 0.82 -0.61
N ILE A 110 -12.79 1.62 0.37
CA ILE A 110 -11.81 2.70 0.27
C ILE A 110 -10.82 2.51 1.41
N ILE A 111 -9.54 2.49 1.08
CA ILE A 111 -8.46 2.39 2.03
C ILE A 111 -7.81 3.75 2.13
N VAL A 112 -7.73 4.28 3.34
CA VAL A 112 -7.17 5.59 3.63
C VAL A 112 -5.88 5.40 4.42
N GLY A 113 -4.75 5.82 3.85
CA GLY A 113 -3.49 5.88 4.58
C GLY A 113 -3.39 7.19 5.36
N ASP A 114 -3.14 7.10 6.67
CA ASP A 114 -2.83 8.23 7.53
C ASP A 114 -1.32 8.42 7.67
N VAL A 115 -0.88 9.67 7.81
CA VAL A 115 0.54 10.06 7.93
C VAL A 115 1.25 9.42 9.13
N GLN A 116 0.52 9.00 10.16
CA GLN A 116 1.05 8.44 11.41
C GLN A 116 0.35 7.15 11.85
N GLN A 117 -0.94 6.98 11.56
CA GLN A 117 -1.81 5.92 12.08
C GLN A 117 -2.17 4.89 11.02
N SER A 118 -1.19 4.44 10.23
CA SER A 118 -1.35 3.30 9.31
C SER A 118 -2.50 3.51 8.32
N VAL A 119 -3.47 2.59 8.27
CA VAL A 119 -4.61 2.61 7.37
C VAL A 119 -5.94 2.52 8.11
N THR A 120 -6.95 3.19 7.55
CA THR A 120 -8.35 3.07 7.91
C THR A 120 -9.15 2.57 6.71
N TYR A 121 -9.93 1.52 6.93
CA TYR A 121 -10.85 0.96 5.95
C TYR A 121 -12.18 1.69 6.08
N VAL A 122 -12.65 2.20 4.95
CA VAL A 122 -13.89 2.97 4.80
C VAL A 122 -14.77 2.27 3.79
N VAL A 123 -16.06 2.14 4.08
CA VAL A 123 -17.05 1.68 3.12
C VAL A 123 -17.91 2.85 2.66
N TYR A 124 -18.16 2.92 1.35
CA TYR A 124 -19.11 3.85 0.77
C TYR A 124 -20.49 3.19 0.63
N LYS A 125 -21.49 3.83 1.23
CA LYS A 125 -22.89 3.41 1.16
C LYS A 125 -23.63 4.28 0.15
N TYR A 126 -23.98 3.69 -0.99
CA TYR A 126 -24.57 4.42 -2.12
C TYR A 126 -25.93 5.03 -1.78
N GLU A 127 -26.82 4.27 -1.14
CA GLU A 127 -28.19 4.71 -0.85
C GLU A 127 -28.22 5.90 0.11
N SER A 128 -27.37 5.86 1.13
CA SER A 128 -27.24 6.97 2.09
C SER A 128 -26.22 8.02 1.65
N ASN A 129 -25.46 7.76 0.59
CA ASN A 129 -24.34 8.58 0.10
C ASN A 129 -23.37 8.95 1.24
N LYS A 130 -23.04 7.96 2.08
CA LYS A 130 -22.18 8.11 3.26
C LYS A 130 -20.87 7.35 3.11
N LEU A 131 -19.82 7.90 3.73
CA LEU A 131 -18.52 7.27 3.92
C LEU A 131 -18.43 6.87 5.39
N ILE A 132 -18.16 5.60 5.68
CA ILE A 132 -18.19 5.07 7.05
C ILE A 132 -16.89 4.31 7.33
N PRO A 133 -16.01 4.80 8.22
CA PRO A 133 -14.84 4.03 8.67
C PRO A 133 -15.30 2.86 9.54
N PHE A 134 -14.74 1.67 9.32
CA PHE A 134 -15.21 0.45 10.01
C PHE A 134 -14.10 -0.47 10.53
N ALA A 135 -12.87 -0.33 10.04
CA ALA A 135 -11.69 -1.02 10.57
C ALA A 135 -10.44 -0.12 10.47
N ASP A 136 -9.54 -0.22 11.43
CA ASP A 136 -8.27 0.53 11.47
C ASP A 136 -7.15 -0.31 12.09
N ASP A 137 -5.91 0.16 12.01
CA ASP A 137 -4.75 -0.50 12.62
C ASP A 137 -4.65 -0.19 14.12
N SER A 138 -4.06 -1.11 14.87
CA SER A 138 -3.72 -0.89 16.29
C SER A 138 -2.32 -0.31 16.46
N VAL A 139 -1.48 -0.37 15.42
CA VAL A 139 -0.09 0.09 15.43
C VAL A 139 0.05 1.36 14.60
N ALA A 140 0.74 2.35 15.15
CA ALA A 140 1.12 3.55 14.42
C ALA A 140 2.15 3.22 13.33
N ARG A 141 1.81 3.52 12.07
CA ARG A 141 2.71 3.41 10.91
C ARG A 141 2.70 4.74 10.17
N TRP A 142 3.89 5.26 9.92
CA TRP A 142 4.07 6.54 9.25
C TRP A 142 4.01 6.38 7.74
N THR A 143 2.81 6.12 7.24
CA THR A 143 2.55 5.65 5.88
C THR A 143 3.07 6.62 4.83
N ASN A 144 3.77 6.09 3.84
CA ASN A 144 4.21 6.83 2.66
C ASN A 144 3.42 6.41 1.41
N CYS A 145 3.25 5.11 1.22
CA CYS A 145 2.59 4.54 0.05
C CYS A 145 1.77 3.30 0.44
N THR A 146 0.69 3.05 -0.30
CA THR A 146 -0.20 1.88 -0.09
C THR A 146 -0.65 1.30 -1.43
N ALA A 147 -0.92 -0.01 -1.44
CA ALA A 147 -1.54 -0.73 -2.55
C ALA A 147 -2.50 -1.80 -2.01
N MET A 148 -3.70 -1.89 -2.59
CA MET A 148 -4.59 -3.03 -2.33
C MET A 148 -4.03 -4.26 -3.04
N VAL A 149 -3.85 -5.36 -2.31
CA VAL A 149 -3.37 -6.62 -2.88
C VAL A 149 -4.52 -7.54 -3.26
N ASP A 150 -5.61 -7.44 -2.49
CA ASP A 150 -6.93 -8.00 -2.71
C ASP A 150 -7.97 -7.09 -2.02
N TYR A 151 -9.23 -7.51 -1.97
CA TYR A 151 -10.32 -6.72 -1.39
C TYR A 151 -10.22 -6.54 0.15
N GLU A 152 -9.48 -7.43 0.81
CA GLU A 152 -9.37 -7.48 2.27
C GLU A 152 -8.04 -6.97 2.79
N SER A 153 -7.03 -6.89 1.94
CA SER A 153 -5.64 -6.75 2.36
C SER A 153 -4.94 -5.63 1.62
N VAL A 154 -4.12 -4.91 2.37
CA VAL A 154 -3.41 -3.72 1.92
C VAL A 154 -1.95 -3.88 2.28
N ALA A 155 -1.11 -3.73 1.27
CA ALA A 155 0.32 -3.53 1.44
C ALA A 155 0.60 -2.04 1.63
N GLY A 156 1.60 -1.72 2.45
CA GLY A 156 2.06 -0.35 2.60
C GLY A 156 3.52 -0.29 3.02
N GLY A 157 4.09 0.90 2.84
CA GLY A 157 5.43 1.24 3.30
C GLY A 157 5.41 2.50 4.16
N ASP A 158 6.35 2.60 5.10
CA ASP A 158 6.44 3.75 6.01
C ASP A 158 7.80 4.46 5.96
N LYS A 159 7.83 5.69 6.49
CA LYS A 159 9.01 6.57 6.47
C LYS A 159 10.24 6.00 7.18
N PHE A 160 10.08 4.92 7.95
CA PHE A 160 11.17 4.30 8.69
C PHE A 160 11.79 3.13 7.92
N GLY A 161 11.37 2.84 6.70
CA GLY A 161 11.97 1.78 5.89
C GLY A 161 11.36 0.40 6.16
N ASN A 162 10.08 0.35 6.51
CA ASN A 162 9.36 -0.91 6.63
C ASN A 162 8.36 -1.09 5.49
N VAL A 163 8.13 -2.35 5.12
CA VAL A 163 6.99 -2.80 4.31
C VAL A 163 6.14 -3.75 5.14
N TRP A 164 4.82 -3.63 5.00
CA TRP A 164 3.86 -4.41 5.76
C TRP A 164 2.63 -4.74 4.93
N ILE A 165 1.91 -5.80 5.32
CA ILE A 165 0.59 -6.14 4.80
C ILE A 165 -0.35 -6.32 5.99
N VAL A 166 -1.48 -5.62 5.96
CA VAL A 166 -2.58 -5.78 6.93
C VAL A 166 -3.84 -6.25 6.23
N ARG A 167 -4.65 -7.03 6.92
CA ARG A 167 -5.89 -7.62 6.39
C ARG A 167 -7.07 -7.34 7.31
N CYS A 168 -8.20 -6.94 6.74
CA CYS A 168 -9.47 -6.81 7.45
C CYS A 168 -9.98 -8.18 7.92
N PRO A 169 -10.47 -8.32 9.16
CA PRO A 169 -11.13 -9.55 9.60
C PRO A 169 -12.37 -9.84 8.75
N GLN A 170 -12.55 -11.08 8.33
CA GLN A 170 -13.63 -11.50 7.42
C GLN A 170 -15.02 -11.05 7.90
N LYS A 171 -15.34 -11.25 9.18
CA LYS A 171 -16.63 -10.84 9.75
C LYS A 171 -16.85 -9.33 9.66
N ALA A 172 -15.83 -8.52 9.93
CA ALA A 172 -15.91 -7.07 9.84
C ALA A 172 -16.11 -6.61 8.38
N SER A 173 -15.48 -7.30 7.44
CA SER A 173 -15.65 -7.08 6.01
C SER A 173 -17.06 -7.39 5.53
N GLU A 174 -17.61 -8.55 5.90
CA GLU A 174 -18.97 -8.97 5.55
C GLU A 174 -20.01 -7.99 6.12
N GLU A 175 -19.92 -7.65 7.40
CA GLU A 175 -20.79 -6.64 8.04
C GLU A 175 -20.69 -5.26 7.38
N ALA A 176 -19.49 -4.89 6.91
CA ALA A 176 -19.28 -3.63 6.22
C ALA A 176 -20.03 -3.57 4.89
N ASP A 177 -20.31 -4.70 4.25
CA ASP A 177 -20.89 -4.78 2.91
C ASP A 177 -22.41 -5.04 2.92
N GLU A 178 -22.95 -5.67 3.96
CA GLU A 178 -24.37 -6.08 4.07
C GLU A 178 -25.41 -4.95 4.09
N ASP A 179 -25.23 -3.93 4.94
CA ASP A 179 -26.24 -2.89 5.19
C ASP A 179 -26.11 -1.74 4.19
N ALA A 180 -27.03 -1.60 3.23
CA ALA A 180 -26.99 -0.55 2.21
C ALA A 180 -27.01 0.89 2.75
N VAL A 181 -27.53 1.11 3.96
CA VAL A 181 -27.60 2.42 4.64
C VAL A 181 -26.42 2.63 5.60
N GLY A 182 -25.90 1.54 6.18
CA GLY A 182 -24.77 1.51 7.10
C GLY A 182 -25.11 2.01 8.51
N ALA A 183 -26.34 1.80 8.97
CA ALA A 183 -26.81 2.20 10.30
C ALA A 183 -26.06 1.44 11.40
N HIS A 184 -25.85 0.13 11.25
CA HIS A 184 -25.12 -0.68 12.24
C HIS A 184 -23.69 -0.15 12.45
N LEU A 185 -22.99 0.15 11.35
CA LEU A 185 -21.60 0.63 11.39
C LEU A 185 -21.48 2.03 12.03
N GLN A 186 -22.44 2.92 11.77
CA GLN A 186 -22.45 4.27 12.36
C GLN A 186 -22.65 4.29 13.87
N HIS A 187 -23.33 3.27 14.40
CA HIS A 187 -23.59 3.12 15.83
C HIS A 187 -22.67 2.09 16.50
N ALA A 188 -21.71 1.56 15.76
CA ALA A 188 -20.76 0.60 16.28
C ALA A 188 -19.90 1.25 17.38
N ARG A 189 -19.69 0.52 18.47
CA ARG A 189 -18.91 1.01 19.60
C ARG A 189 -17.43 1.12 19.21
N GLU A 190 -16.86 2.30 19.45
CA GLU A 190 -15.43 2.51 19.32
C GLU A 190 -14.64 1.54 20.21
N TYR A 191 -13.55 1.01 19.66
CA TYR A 191 -12.59 0.17 20.38
C TYR A 191 -11.23 0.84 20.32
N LEU A 192 -10.45 0.82 21.41
CA LEU A 192 -9.09 1.37 21.50
C LEU A 192 -8.90 2.76 20.85
N HIS A 193 -9.82 3.70 21.11
CA HIS A 193 -9.81 5.06 20.55
C HIS A 193 -9.76 5.12 19.01
N GLY A 194 -10.39 4.15 18.35
CA GLY A 194 -10.51 4.07 16.90
C GLY A 194 -11.83 3.43 16.49
N THR A 195 -11.84 2.77 15.34
CA THR A 195 -13.05 2.10 14.84
C THR A 195 -13.44 0.88 15.70
N SER A 196 -14.55 0.22 15.38
CA SER A 196 -15.02 -0.97 16.11
C SER A 196 -14.18 -2.23 15.84
N HIS A 197 -13.44 -2.27 14.73
CA HIS A 197 -12.65 -3.43 14.33
C HIS A 197 -11.18 -3.07 14.12
N ARG A 198 -10.30 -4.07 14.26
CA ARG A 198 -8.87 -3.92 14.01
C ARG A 198 -8.39 -4.82 12.89
N VAL A 199 -7.58 -4.27 11.99
CA VAL A 199 -6.91 -5.06 10.97
C VAL A 199 -5.84 -5.94 11.59
N SER A 200 -5.61 -7.10 10.97
CA SER A 200 -4.62 -8.07 11.40
C SER A 200 -3.34 -7.93 10.57
N LEU A 201 -2.19 -7.87 11.23
CA LEU A 201 -0.89 -7.86 10.55
C LEU A 201 -0.61 -9.22 9.92
N MET A 202 -0.51 -9.27 8.59
CA MET A 202 -0.18 -10.47 7.82
C MET A 202 1.33 -10.58 7.62
N THR A 203 1.96 -9.48 7.23
CA THR A 203 3.37 -9.44 6.83
C THR A 203 4.06 -8.20 7.38
N HIS A 204 5.32 -8.31 7.80
CA HIS A 204 6.16 -7.17 8.16
C HIS A 204 7.62 -7.47 7.83
N PHE A 205 8.32 -6.51 7.22
CA PHE A 205 9.71 -6.65 6.82
C PHE A 205 10.41 -5.29 6.78
N TYR A 206 11.59 -5.21 7.40
CA TYR A 206 12.44 -4.03 7.32
C TYR A 206 13.30 -4.05 6.05
N THR A 207 13.08 -3.08 5.16
CA THR A 207 13.79 -2.91 3.89
C THR A 207 14.98 -1.97 4.00
N GLN A 208 15.12 -1.24 5.12
CA GLN A 208 16.07 -0.15 5.35
C GLN A 208 15.88 1.08 4.45
N ASP A 209 15.77 0.90 3.14
CA ASP A 209 15.37 1.98 2.24
C ASP A 209 13.89 2.30 2.46
N VAL A 210 13.55 3.59 2.36
CA VAL A 210 12.22 4.12 2.66
C VAL A 210 11.32 3.95 1.44
N PRO A 211 10.25 3.14 1.50
CA PRO A 211 9.36 2.97 0.35
C PRO A 211 8.67 4.27 -0.05
N THR A 212 8.70 4.58 -1.34
CA THR A 212 8.06 5.74 -1.97
C THR A 212 6.88 5.36 -2.84
N SER A 213 6.90 4.15 -3.42
CA SER A 213 5.75 3.58 -4.13
C SER A 213 5.70 2.08 -3.91
N ILE A 214 4.49 1.53 -3.98
CA ILE A 214 4.25 0.09 -3.97
C ILE A 214 3.05 -0.17 -4.88
N THR A 215 3.11 -1.22 -5.68
CA THR A 215 2.02 -1.61 -6.57
C THR A 215 2.00 -3.13 -6.77
N LYS A 216 0.79 -3.68 -6.91
CA LYS A 216 0.62 -5.06 -7.36
C LYS A 216 0.65 -5.05 -8.89
N THR A 217 1.52 -5.87 -9.47
CA THR A 217 1.69 -5.95 -10.92
C THR A 217 2.17 -7.32 -11.33
N ASN A 218 2.20 -7.56 -12.63
CA ASN A 218 2.85 -8.70 -13.25
C ASN A 218 4.06 -8.18 -14.04
N LEU A 219 5.24 -8.75 -13.79
CA LEU A 219 6.48 -8.34 -14.47
C LEU A 219 6.82 -9.25 -15.66
N VAL A 220 6.37 -10.50 -15.63
CA VAL A 220 6.67 -11.51 -16.65
C VAL A 220 5.37 -12.04 -17.22
N VAL A 221 5.23 -12.06 -18.55
CA VAL A 221 4.01 -12.57 -19.22
C VAL A 221 3.72 -14.01 -18.79
N GLY A 222 2.53 -14.24 -18.23
CA GLY A 222 2.15 -15.56 -17.69
C GLY A 222 2.82 -15.91 -16.35
N GLY A 223 3.64 -15.01 -15.80
CA GLY A 223 4.17 -15.08 -14.45
C GLY A 223 3.10 -14.76 -13.40
N GLN A 224 3.48 -14.87 -12.14
CA GLN A 224 2.59 -14.56 -11.02
C GLN A 224 2.51 -13.06 -10.73
N ASP A 225 1.45 -12.65 -10.03
CA ASP A 225 1.35 -11.31 -9.47
C ASP A 225 2.39 -11.12 -8.36
N VAL A 226 3.05 -9.97 -8.36
CA VAL A 226 4.06 -9.58 -7.39
C VAL A 226 3.75 -8.20 -6.82
N LEU A 227 4.35 -7.87 -5.68
CA LEU A 227 4.38 -6.48 -5.19
C LEU A 227 5.71 -5.85 -5.57
N LEU A 228 5.67 -4.94 -6.53
CA LEU A 228 6.80 -4.09 -6.91
C LEU A 228 6.80 -2.85 -6.03
N TRP A 229 7.95 -2.50 -5.46
CA TRP A 229 8.11 -1.28 -4.68
C TRP A 229 9.39 -0.53 -5.05
N SER A 230 9.41 0.77 -4.80
CA SER A 230 10.57 1.62 -4.97
C SER A 230 10.94 2.34 -3.69
N GLY A 231 12.23 2.59 -3.47
CA GLY A 231 12.76 3.27 -2.30
C GLY A 231 13.45 4.60 -2.62
N VAL A 232 13.54 5.48 -1.61
CA VAL A 232 14.18 6.81 -1.72
C VAL A 232 15.64 6.72 -2.18
N GLN A 233 16.37 5.69 -1.77
CA GLN A 233 17.79 5.51 -2.11
C GLN A 233 18.02 4.87 -3.48
N GLY A 234 16.94 4.62 -4.25
CA GLY A 234 17.00 4.05 -5.60
C GLY A 234 16.74 2.54 -5.64
N THR A 235 16.36 1.93 -4.51
CA THR A 235 15.98 0.51 -4.48
C THR A 235 14.74 0.28 -5.34
N VAL A 236 14.76 -0.79 -6.14
CA VAL A 236 13.58 -1.33 -6.82
C VAL A 236 13.48 -2.79 -6.40
N GLY A 237 12.52 -3.09 -5.53
CA GLY A 237 12.39 -4.40 -4.91
C GLY A 237 11.07 -5.08 -5.27
N VAL A 238 11.03 -6.40 -5.11
CA VAL A 238 9.85 -7.21 -5.42
C VAL A 238 9.56 -8.17 -4.27
N PHE A 239 8.32 -8.24 -3.82
CA PHE A 239 7.83 -9.34 -2.99
C PHE A 239 7.09 -10.34 -3.87
N ILE A 240 7.57 -11.58 -3.85
CA ILE A 240 7.06 -12.68 -4.67
C ILE A 240 6.30 -13.64 -3.76
N PRO A 241 5.01 -13.93 -4.02
CA PRO A 241 4.30 -14.95 -3.27
C PRO A 241 4.84 -16.34 -3.62
N PHE A 242 4.95 -17.22 -2.63
CA PHE A 242 5.26 -18.63 -2.87
C PHE A 242 4.02 -19.36 -3.39
N VAL A 243 4.23 -20.29 -4.33
CA VAL A 243 3.16 -21.10 -4.92
C VAL A 243 2.84 -22.31 -4.04
N SER A 244 3.87 -22.90 -3.41
CA SER A 244 3.74 -24.12 -2.61
C SER A 244 4.29 -23.92 -1.21
N ARG A 245 3.73 -24.65 -0.24
CA ARG A 245 4.26 -24.69 1.13
C ARG A 245 5.65 -25.32 1.17
N GLU A 246 5.93 -26.28 0.31
CA GLU A 246 7.25 -26.90 0.17
C GLU A 246 8.32 -25.88 -0.21
N ASP A 247 8.00 -24.93 -1.09
CA ASP A 247 8.94 -23.84 -1.42
C ASP A 247 9.17 -22.91 -0.24
N VAL A 248 8.13 -22.59 0.54
CA VAL A 248 8.27 -21.80 1.77
C VAL A 248 9.21 -22.49 2.75
N ASP A 249 8.95 -23.76 3.05
CA ASP A 249 9.76 -24.53 4.01
C ASP A 249 11.21 -24.66 3.53
N PHE A 250 11.42 -24.86 2.21
CA PHE A 250 12.75 -24.88 1.60
C PHE A 250 13.49 -23.55 1.75
N PHE A 251 12.90 -22.43 1.32
CA PHE A 251 13.57 -21.13 1.35
C PHE A 251 13.76 -20.62 2.79
N GLN A 252 12.85 -20.95 3.71
CA GLN A 252 12.99 -20.62 5.13
C GLN A 252 14.17 -21.38 5.75
N SER A 253 14.31 -22.67 5.41
CA SER A 253 15.43 -23.48 5.87
C SER A 253 16.75 -23.00 5.26
N LEU A 254 16.78 -22.68 3.97
CA LEU A 254 17.95 -22.10 3.30
C LEU A 254 18.36 -20.78 3.95
N GLU A 255 17.42 -19.86 4.17
CA GLU A 255 17.69 -18.58 4.84
C GLU A 255 18.30 -18.79 6.23
N SER A 256 17.78 -19.75 7.01
CA SER A 256 18.33 -20.08 8.33
C SER A 256 19.79 -20.54 8.27
N HIS A 257 20.15 -21.38 7.30
CA HIS A 257 21.54 -21.79 7.10
C HIS A 257 22.40 -20.61 6.65
N MET A 258 21.93 -19.80 5.70
CA MET A 258 22.66 -18.63 5.20
C MET A 258 22.95 -17.60 6.29
N ARG A 259 22.04 -17.41 7.25
CA ARG A 259 22.27 -16.52 8.40
C ARG A 259 23.47 -16.93 9.25
N THR A 260 23.78 -18.22 9.30
CA THR A 260 24.89 -18.77 10.11
C THR A 260 26.18 -18.82 9.29
N GLU A 261 26.09 -19.25 8.03
CA GLU A 261 27.25 -19.52 7.18
C GLU A 261 27.77 -18.29 6.41
N ASP A 262 26.91 -17.29 6.19
CA ASP A 262 27.24 -16.00 5.58
C ASP A 262 26.66 -14.84 6.41
N PRO A 263 27.13 -14.66 7.66
CA PRO A 263 26.60 -13.64 8.53
C PRO A 263 26.86 -12.23 7.96
N PRO A 264 26.00 -11.23 8.26
CA PRO A 264 26.19 -9.86 7.77
C PRO A 264 27.57 -9.31 8.09
N LEU A 265 28.27 -8.79 7.07
CA LEU A 265 29.66 -8.35 7.14
C LEU A 265 29.98 -7.36 8.28
N ALA A 266 29.02 -6.49 8.60
CA ALA A 266 29.16 -5.48 9.65
C ALA A 266 28.87 -6.02 11.08
N GLY A 267 28.75 -7.34 11.25
CA GLY A 267 28.51 -7.97 12.55
C GLY A 267 27.08 -7.80 13.08
N ARG A 268 26.12 -7.44 12.23
CA ARG A 268 24.69 -7.40 12.58
C ARG A 268 24.13 -8.82 12.60
N ASP A 269 23.20 -9.09 13.51
CA ASP A 269 22.32 -10.25 13.38
C ASP A 269 21.26 -9.97 12.29
N HIS A 270 21.16 -10.86 11.31
CA HIS A 270 20.26 -10.70 10.17
C HIS A 270 18.78 -10.66 10.57
N LEU A 271 18.36 -11.54 11.48
CA LEU A 271 16.97 -11.61 11.92
C LEU A 271 16.58 -10.36 12.71
N MET A 272 17.46 -9.88 13.59
CA MET A 272 17.27 -8.62 14.31
C MET A 272 17.25 -7.42 13.35
N TYR A 273 18.09 -7.42 12.32
CA TYR A 273 18.09 -6.38 11.30
C TYR A 273 16.77 -6.34 10.53
N ARG A 274 16.29 -7.47 9.99
CA ARG A 274 14.98 -7.53 9.30
C ARG A 274 13.77 -7.31 10.22
N SER A 275 14.00 -7.35 11.53
CA SER A 275 13.04 -7.10 12.60
C SER A 275 13.28 -5.75 13.32
N TYR A 276 13.86 -4.75 12.64
CA TYR A 276 14.36 -3.52 13.29
C TYR A 276 13.30 -2.82 14.16
N TYR A 277 12.07 -2.73 13.68
CA TYR A 277 10.96 -2.06 14.39
C TYR A 277 9.90 -3.03 14.89
N VAL A 278 9.49 -3.99 14.06
CA VAL A 278 8.53 -5.05 14.40
C VAL A 278 9.12 -6.37 13.93
N PRO A 279 8.95 -7.48 14.69
CA PRO A 279 9.42 -8.80 14.27
C PRO A 279 9.01 -9.15 12.84
N VAL A 280 9.98 -9.67 12.08
CA VAL A 280 9.71 -10.14 10.72
C VAL A 280 8.57 -11.16 10.74
N LYS A 281 7.65 -11.01 9.79
CA LYS A 281 6.50 -11.92 9.66
C LYS A 281 6.22 -12.15 8.18
N GLY A 282 6.17 -13.43 7.79
CA GLY A 282 5.71 -13.84 6.46
C GLY A 282 6.59 -13.41 5.28
N VAL A 283 7.88 -13.13 5.51
CA VAL A 283 8.86 -12.80 4.46
C VAL A 283 10.15 -13.57 4.71
N ILE A 284 10.72 -14.10 3.63
CA ILE A 284 12.06 -14.69 3.57
C ILE A 284 12.94 -13.74 2.78
N ASP A 285 14.15 -13.45 3.27
CA ASP A 285 15.08 -12.56 2.57
C ASP A 285 15.73 -13.27 1.37
N GLY A 286 15.21 -12.97 0.18
CA GLY A 286 15.73 -13.50 -1.08
C GLY A 286 17.16 -13.03 -1.40
N ASP A 287 17.53 -11.80 -0.99
CA ASP A 287 18.86 -11.25 -1.23
C ASP A 287 19.92 -12.05 -0.47
N LEU A 288 19.60 -12.48 0.75
CA LEU A 288 20.46 -13.38 1.52
C LEU A 288 20.53 -14.78 0.88
N CYS A 289 19.41 -15.33 0.43
CA CYS A 289 19.37 -16.64 -0.22
C CYS A 289 20.22 -16.67 -1.50
N GLU A 290 20.19 -15.62 -2.33
CA GLU A 290 20.98 -15.56 -3.57
C GLU A 290 22.50 -15.60 -3.34
N ARG A 291 22.96 -15.15 -2.16
CA ARG A 291 24.37 -15.20 -1.76
C ARG A 291 24.88 -16.61 -1.51
N PHE A 292 24.00 -17.63 -1.47
CA PHE A 292 24.40 -19.04 -1.44
C PHE A 292 25.43 -19.34 -2.56
N THR A 293 25.26 -18.74 -3.73
CA THR A 293 26.15 -18.92 -4.88
C THR A 293 27.60 -18.46 -4.63
N LEU A 294 27.81 -17.56 -3.67
CA LEU A 294 29.11 -16.99 -3.30
C LEU A 294 29.86 -17.82 -2.23
N LEU A 295 29.18 -18.78 -1.60
CA LEU A 295 29.78 -19.60 -0.56
C LEU A 295 30.90 -20.52 -1.11
N PRO A 296 31.92 -20.83 -0.29
CA PRO A 296 32.86 -21.91 -0.55
C PRO A 296 32.16 -23.26 -0.82
N THR A 297 32.81 -24.13 -1.60
CA THR A 297 32.19 -25.39 -2.07
C THR A 297 31.82 -26.33 -0.91
N ASP A 298 32.66 -26.40 0.11
CA ASP A 298 32.40 -27.19 1.34
C ASP A 298 31.13 -26.72 2.05
N LYS A 299 30.93 -25.41 2.19
CA LYS A 299 29.72 -24.83 2.80
C LYS A 299 28.47 -25.09 1.95
N LYS A 300 28.57 -24.94 0.63
CA LYS A 300 27.47 -25.31 -0.29
C LYS A 300 27.08 -26.76 -0.14
N GLN A 301 28.04 -27.69 -0.08
CA GLN A 301 27.78 -29.12 0.07
C GLN A 301 27.17 -29.47 1.43
N MET A 302 27.63 -28.81 2.51
CA MET A 302 27.06 -28.97 3.84
C MET A 302 25.57 -28.60 3.86
N ILE A 303 25.23 -27.38 3.42
CA ILE A 303 23.83 -26.91 3.37
C ILE A 303 22.99 -27.78 2.43
N ALA A 304 23.56 -28.20 1.30
CA ALA A 304 22.86 -29.09 0.37
C ALA A 304 22.53 -30.46 1.01
N GLY A 305 23.47 -31.02 1.76
CA GLY A 305 23.25 -32.23 2.56
C GLY A 305 22.13 -32.07 3.58
N ASP A 306 22.15 -30.97 4.36
CA ASP A 306 21.14 -30.70 5.40
C ASP A 306 19.73 -30.45 4.81
N LEU A 307 19.65 -29.95 3.58
CA LEU A 307 18.40 -29.73 2.86
C LEU A 307 17.95 -30.95 2.03
N ASP A 308 18.69 -32.07 2.06
CA ASP A 308 18.45 -33.26 1.23
C ASP A 308 18.31 -32.92 -0.27
N ARG A 309 19.18 -32.04 -0.78
CA ARG A 309 19.21 -31.60 -2.19
C ARG A 309 20.63 -31.57 -2.71
N SER A 310 20.79 -31.54 -4.03
CA SER A 310 22.08 -31.21 -4.63
C SER A 310 22.31 -29.69 -4.68
N VAL A 311 23.58 -29.26 -4.67
CA VAL A 311 23.95 -27.83 -4.83
C VAL A 311 23.30 -27.22 -6.08
N ARG A 312 23.30 -27.96 -7.19
CA ARG A 312 22.70 -27.51 -8.47
C ARG A 312 21.19 -27.32 -8.37
N GLU A 313 20.50 -28.16 -7.61
CA GLU A 313 19.05 -28.01 -7.41
C GLU A 313 18.73 -26.77 -6.58
N ILE A 314 19.53 -26.45 -5.57
CA ILE A 314 19.39 -25.22 -4.78
C ILE A 314 19.60 -24.00 -5.68
N GLU A 315 20.72 -23.94 -6.41
CA GLU A 315 21.02 -22.84 -7.34
C GLU A 315 19.91 -22.66 -8.38
N ARG A 316 19.39 -23.77 -8.94
CA ARG A 316 18.26 -23.74 -9.87
C ARG A 316 16.99 -23.20 -9.21
N LYS A 317 16.62 -23.67 -8.01
CA LYS A 317 15.40 -23.19 -7.32
C LYS A 317 15.46 -21.69 -7.02
N ILE A 318 16.63 -21.18 -6.59
CA ILE A 318 16.85 -19.74 -6.36
C ILE A 318 16.62 -18.97 -7.67
N SER A 319 17.29 -19.39 -8.75
CA SER A 319 17.18 -18.74 -10.07
C SER A 319 15.77 -18.81 -10.66
N ASP A 320 15.08 -19.94 -10.50
CA ASP A 320 13.74 -20.17 -11.04
C ASP A 320 12.70 -19.26 -10.37
N LEU A 321 12.81 -19.04 -9.05
CA LEU A 321 11.88 -18.16 -8.32
C LEU A 321 11.94 -16.74 -8.86
N ARG A 322 13.15 -16.23 -9.10
CA ARG A 322 13.39 -14.91 -9.68
C ARG A 322 12.89 -14.85 -11.11
N THR A 323 13.41 -15.68 -12.01
CA THR A 323 13.13 -15.61 -13.45
C THR A 323 11.66 -15.85 -13.82
N ARG A 324 10.90 -16.61 -13.02
CA ARG A 324 9.46 -16.81 -13.23
C ARG A 324 8.58 -15.60 -12.89
N SER A 325 9.09 -14.68 -12.07
CA SER A 325 8.27 -13.64 -11.44
C SER A 325 8.83 -12.23 -11.62
N ALA A 326 10.13 -12.12 -11.94
CA ALA A 326 10.91 -10.90 -12.00
C ALA A 326 12.13 -11.08 -12.94
N PHE A 327 13.03 -10.09 -12.93
CA PHE A 327 14.23 -10.02 -13.77
C PHE A 327 15.51 -9.99 -12.91
#